data_AF-A0A7V0QQ24-F1
#
_entry.id   AF-A0A7V0QQ24-F1
#
_cell.length_a   1.000
_cell.length_b   1.000
_cell.length_c   1.000
_cell.angle_alpha   90.00
_cell.angle_beta   90.00
_cell.angle_gamma   90.00
#
_symmetry.space_group_name_H-M   'P 1'
#
loop_
_entity.id
_entity.type
_entity.pdbx_description
1 polymer ?
#
loop_
_entity_poly.entity_id
_entity_poly.type
_entity_poly.pdbx_seq_one_letter_code
_entity_poly.pdbx_strand_id
1 'polypeptide(L)'
;GGDLYDFFFIDENRLCFLIGDVSGKGVPAALFMAITKTLLKTEAKHGLSPDEVLSRVNNTLVPDNDACMFVTIFCAVLDVRTGKIEFSNGGHNPPLVSRGKSFEYIQVPKGFVVGAMEEVKFTKGEYTLTPGDVIFLYTDGVTEAMNPEDELFSERRLKECLSKLTDKSVVEIVEKVRDEIKLFVRDREQSDDITMLALKFRGKGR
;
A
#
# COMPACT_ATOMS: atom_id res chain seq x y z
N GLY A 1 0.56 -5.21 14.90
CA GLY A 1 -0.57 -5.18 13.99
C GLY A 1 -0.45 -6.22 12.89
N GLY A 2 -1.48 -6.32 12.06
CA GLY A 2 -1.49 -7.09 10.81
C GLY A 2 -0.88 -6.32 9.63
N ASP A 3 -0.89 -5.00 9.70
CA ASP A 3 -0.30 -4.11 8.68
C ASP A 3 1.19 -4.37 8.41
N LEU A 4 1.56 -4.23 7.14
CA LEU A 4 2.95 -4.24 6.69
C LEU A 4 3.23 -3.19 5.63
N TYR A 5 4.46 -2.70 5.64
CA TYR A 5 5.02 -1.91 4.56
C TYR A 5 6.53 -2.20 4.45
N ASP A 6 7.09 -2.04 3.26
CA ASP A 6 8.53 -2.03 3.04
C ASP A 6 8.88 -1.20 1.79
N PHE A 7 10.11 -0.73 1.72
CA PHE A 7 10.68 -0.15 0.51
C PHE A 7 12.18 -0.46 0.46
N PHE A 8 12.65 -0.92 -0.70
CA PHE A 8 14.05 -1.30 -0.89
C PHE A 8 14.40 -1.27 -2.37
N PHE A 9 15.66 -0.97 -2.65
CA PHE A 9 16.19 -1.09 -3.99
C PHE A 9 16.36 -2.57 -4.35
N ILE A 10 15.79 -2.97 -5.49
CA ILE A 10 16.06 -4.26 -6.15
C ILE A 10 17.45 -4.20 -6.77
N ASP A 11 17.76 -3.07 -7.40
CA ASP A 11 19.06 -2.68 -7.94
C ASP A 11 19.23 -1.16 -7.88
N GLU A 12 20.28 -0.61 -8.48
CA GLU A 12 20.59 0.83 -8.46
C GLU A 12 19.46 1.74 -8.95
N ASN A 13 18.55 1.25 -9.80
CA ASN A 13 17.56 2.07 -10.49
C ASN A 13 16.11 1.67 -10.19
N ARG A 14 15.89 0.47 -9.64
CA ARG A 14 14.55 -0.05 -9.36
C ARG A 14 14.28 -0.06 -7.86
N LEU A 15 13.40 0.83 -7.42
CA LEU A 15 12.90 0.88 -6.04
C LEU A 15 11.61 0.08 -5.94
N CYS A 16 11.62 -1.01 -5.18
CA CYS A 16 10.40 -1.69 -4.76
C CYS A 16 9.81 -0.97 -3.55
N PHE A 17 8.49 -0.80 -3.54
CA PHE A 17 7.73 -0.36 -2.38
C PHE A 17 6.41 -1.13 -2.33
N LEU A 18 5.97 -1.41 -1.11
CA LEU A 18 4.77 -2.21 -0.87
C LEU A 18 4.08 -1.81 0.43
N ILE A 19 2.78 -2.06 0.47
CA ILE A 19 1.94 -1.95 1.66
C ILE A 19 0.92 -3.09 1.62
N GLY A 20 0.48 -3.54 2.78
CA GLY A 20 -0.57 -4.53 2.89
C GLY A 20 -1.12 -4.65 4.29
N ASP A 21 -2.21 -5.40 4.41
CA ASP A 21 -2.86 -5.71 5.68
C ASP A 21 -3.26 -7.19 5.72
N VAL A 22 -2.94 -7.83 6.84
CA VAL A 22 -3.16 -9.26 7.09
C VAL A 22 -4.47 -9.45 7.84
N SER A 23 -5.30 -10.35 7.34
CA SER A 23 -6.54 -10.74 8.01
C SER A 23 -6.29 -11.27 9.43
N GLY A 24 -7.13 -10.86 10.37
CA GLY A 24 -7.05 -11.31 11.76
C GLY A 24 -6.19 -10.40 12.63
N LYS A 25 -5.94 -10.81 13.89
CA LYS A 25 -5.25 -9.98 14.87
C LYS A 25 -4.32 -10.79 15.77
N GLY A 26 -3.47 -10.08 16.51
CA GLY A 26 -2.59 -10.68 17.51
C GLY A 26 -1.39 -11.42 16.90
N VAL A 27 -0.92 -12.45 17.61
CA VAL A 27 0.33 -13.16 17.27
C VAL A 27 0.26 -13.88 15.91
N PRO A 28 -0.82 -14.60 15.54
CA PRO A 28 -0.89 -15.28 14.25
C PRO A 28 -0.78 -14.31 13.06
N ALA A 29 -1.52 -13.19 13.10
CA ALA A 29 -1.46 -12.17 12.06
C ALA A 29 -0.06 -11.54 11.96
N ALA A 30 0.58 -11.26 13.09
CA ALA A 30 1.94 -10.71 13.10
C ALA A 30 2.99 -11.67 12.52
N LEU A 31 2.85 -12.98 12.75
CA LEU A 31 3.73 -14.01 12.16
C LEU A 31 3.50 -14.13 10.65
N PHE A 32 2.24 -14.21 10.22
CA PHE A 32 1.91 -14.27 8.79
C PHE A 32 2.38 -13.02 8.05
N MET A 33 2.24 -11.86 8.68
CA MET A 33 2.78 -10.58 8.21
C MET A 33 4.29 -10.66 8.00
N ALA A 34 5.04 -11.14 9.01
CA ALA A 34 6.50 -11.22 8.94
C ALA A 34 6.99 -12.19 7.86
N ILE A 35 6.33 -13.35 7.72
CA ILE A 35 6.61 -14.34 6.67
C ILE A 35 6.34 -13.73 5.29
N THR A 36 5.15 -13.16 5.10
CA THR A 36 4.74 -12.51 3.85
C THR A 36 5.73 -11.43 3.43
N LYS A 37 6.08 -10.51 4.34
CA LYS A 37 7.05 -9.43 4.07
C LYS A 37 8.41 -9.98 3.65
N THR A 38 8.87 -11.06 4.29
CA THR A 38 10.14 -11.71 3.96
C THR A 38 10.11 -12.34 2.57
N LEU A 39 9.03 -13.05 2.23
CA LEU A 39 8.85 -13.68 0.92
C LEU A 39 8.76 -12.63 -0.20
N LEU A 40 7.95 -11.57 -0.02
CA LEU A 40 7.85 -10.46 -0.98
C LEU A 40 9.22 -9.86 -1.29
N LYS A 41 10.00 -9.58 -0.24
CA LYS A 41 11.34 -9.00 -0.38
C LYS A 41 12.30 -9.94 -1.10
N THR A 42 12.21 -11.24 -0.83
CA THR A 42 13.07 -12.25 -1.43
C THR A 42 12.76 -12.41 -2.92
N GLU A 43 11.49 -12.59 -3.27
CA GLU A 43 11.05 -12.73 -4.67
C GLU A 43 11.27 -11.45 -5.48
N ALA A 44 11.02 -10.27 -4.90
CA ALA A 44 11.29 -9.00 -5.58
C ALA A 44 12.79 -8.80 -5.89
N LYS A 45 13.68 -9.28 -5.01
CA LYS A 45 15.14 -9.22 -5.24
C LYS A 45 15.62 -10.14 -6.37
N HIS A 46 14.82 -11.12 -6.78
CA HIS A 46 15.10 -11.88 -8.00
C HIS A 46 14.80 -11.09 -9.29
N GLY A 47 14.31 -9.86 -9.17
CA GLY A 47 14.09 -8.95 -10.31
C GLY A 47 12.83 -9.26 -11.12
N LEU A 48 11.94 -10.09 -10.56
CA LEU A 48 10.63 -10.46 -11.11
C LEU A 48 9.69 -9.24 -11.19
N SER A 49 8.67 -9.33 -12.05
CA SER A 49 7.63 -8.31 -12.07
C SER A 49 6.68 -8.45 -10.86
N PRO A 50 6.01 -7.37 -10.43
CA PRO A 50 5.18 -7.40 -9.21
C PRO A 50 4.08 -8.48 -9.21
N ASP A 51 3.48 -8.77 -10.35
CA ASP A 51 2.48 -9.83 -10.52
C ASP A 51 3.08 -11.23 -10.33
N GLU A 52 4.28 -11.47 -10.87
CA GLU A 52 5.03 -12.73 -10.65
C GLU A 52 5.42 -12.89 -9.18
N VAL A 53 5.86 -11.81 -8.54
CA VAL A 53 6.17 -11.78 -7.10
C VAL A 53 4.93 -12.20 -6.30
N LEU A 54 3.76 -11.57 -6.54
CA LEU A 54 2.54 -11.92 -5.82
C LEU A 54 2.11 -13.37 -6.09
N SER A 55 2.19 -13.86 -7.33
CA SER A 55 1.86 -15.26 -7.65
C SER A 55 2.76 -16.26 -6.92
N ARG A 56 4.08 -16.01 -6.85
CA ARG A 56 5.01 -16.90 -6.15
C ARG A 56 4.81 -16.87 -4.64
N VAL A 57 4.63 -15.68 -4.07
CA VAL A 57 4.36 -15.53 -2.63
C VAL A 57 3.04 -16.21 -2.29
N ASN A 58 1.99 -16.04 -3.10
CA ASN A 58 0.72 -16.72 -2.93
C ASN A 58 0.89 -18.25 -2.87
N ASN A 59 1.56 -18.83 -3.87
CA ASN A 59 1.75 -20.28 -3.94
C ASN A 59 2.69 -20.83 -2.86
N THR A 60 3.50 -19.97 -2.25
CA THR A 60 4.34 -20.34 -1.09
C THR A 60 3.55 -20.30 0.22
N LEU A 61 2.63 -19.34 0.36
CA LEU A 61 1.84 -19.15 1.58
C LEU A 61 0.73 -20.19 1.73
N VAL A 62 0.05 -20.57 0.63
CA VAL A 62 -1.17 -21.40 0.71
C VAL A 62 -0.95 -22.81 1.30
N PRO A 63 0.09 -23.59 0.94
CA PRO A 63 0.22 -24.98 1.39
C PRO A 63 0.26 -25.17 2.91
N ASP A 64 0.80 -24.21 3.66
CA ASP A 64 0.95 -24.26 5.12
C ASP A 64 -0.01 -23.27 5.85
N ASN A 65 -1.10 -22.87 5.20
CA ASN A 65 -2.04 -21.87 5.72
C ASN A 65 -3.25 -22.49 6.45
N ASP A 66 -3.01 -23.31 7.47
CA ASP A 66 -4.07 -23.95 8.29
C ASP A 66 -5.00 -22.93 8.97
N ALA A 67 -4.51 -21.71 9.18
CA ALA A 67 -5.26 -20.62 9.80
C ALA A 67 -6.22 -19.91 8.82
N CYS A 68 -6.23 -20.30 7.54
CA CYS A 68 -6.99 -19.65 6.47
C CYS A 68 -6.78 -18.12 6.43
N MET A 69 -5.57 -17.66 6.76
CA MET A 69 -5.23 -16.24 6.76
C MET A 69 -4.96 -15.75 5.34
N PHE A 70 -5.15 -14.48 5.10
CA PHE A 70 -4.79 -13.86 3.84
C PHE A 70 -4.25 -12.46 4.08
N VAL A 71 -3.69 -11.88 3.04
CA VAL A 71 -3.13 -10.54 3.08
C VAL A 71 -3.55 -9.78 1.83
N THR A 72 -4.05 -8.57 2.03
CA THR A 72 -4.23 -7.59 0.96
C THR A 72 -2.88 -6.94 0.70
N ILE A 73 -2.42 -6.85 -0.55
CA ILE A 73 -1.11 -6.23 -0.86
C ILE A 73 -1.20 -5.33 -2.08
N PHE A 74 -0.62 -4.13 -1.99
CA PHE A 74 -0.18 -3.38 -3.17
C PHE A 74 1.34 -3.45 -3.26
N CYS A 75 1.86 -4.02 -4.36
CA CYS A 75 3.30 -4.16 -4.60
C CYS A 75 3.67 -3.41 -5.88
N ALA A 76 4.70 -2.57 -5.82
CA ALA A 76 5.13 -1.76 -6.94
C ALA A 76 6.64 -1.66 -7.06
N VAL A 77 7.12 -1.45 -8.28
CA VAL A 77 8.51 -1.23 -8.63
C VAL A 77 8.60 0.04 -9.47
N LEU A 78 9.30 1.04 -8.95
CA LEU A 78 9.57 2.32 -9.59
C LEU A 78 10.96 2.29 -10.25
N ASP A 79 11.06 2.54 -11.55
CA ASP A 79 12.32 2.95 -12.18
C ASP A 79 12.55 4.44 -11.87
N VAL A 80 13.51 4.71 -10.98
CA VAL A 80 13.81 6.06 -10.46
C VAL A 80 14.39 7.00 -11.52
N ARG A 81 14.78 6.50 -12.69
CA ARG A 81 15.29 7.33 -13.78
C ARG A 81 14.18 7.85 -14.67
N THR A 82 13.09 7.07 -14.80
CA THR A 82 12.01 7.36 -15.76
C THR A 82 10.70 7.77 -15.09
N GLY A 83 10.50 7.40 -13.81
CA GLY A 83 9.22 7.57 -13.13
C GLY A 83 8.21 6.46 -13.44
N LYS A 84 8.57 5.48 -14.30
CA LYS A 84 7.69 4.34 -14.60
C LYS A 84 7.54 3.45 -13.37
N ILE A 85 6.30 3.19 -13.00
CA ILE A 85 5.89 2.23 -11.99
C ILE A 85 5.25 1.04 -12.70
N GLU A 86 5.75 -0.15 -12.41
CA GLU A 86 5.00 -1.39 -12.61
C GLU A 86 4.46 -1.83 -11.25
N PHE A 87 3.21 -2.28 -11.20
CA PHE A 87 2.59 -2.68 -9.94
C PHE A 87 1.66 -3.87 -10.13
N SER A 88 1.32 -4.52 -9.02
CA SER A 88 0.24 -5.49 -8.96
C SER A 88 -0.52 -5.34 -7.66
N ASN A 89 -1.84 -5.52 -7.74
CA ASN A 89 -2.74 -5.40 -6.61
C ASN A 89 -3.25 -6.79 -6.23
N GLY A 90 -2.99 -7.21 -5.00
CA GLY A 90 -3.52 -8.40 -4.36
C GLY A 90 -4.70 -8.06 -3.46
N GLY A 91 -5.71 -7.39 -4.00
CA GLY A 91 -6.95 -7.04 -3.28
C GLY A 91 -6.86 -5.87 -2.31
N HIS A 92 -5.79 -5.06 -2.38
CA HIS A 92 -5.58 -3.92 -1.50
C HIS A 92 -6.19 -2.61 -2.03
N ASN A 93 -6.24 -1.62 -1.15
CA ASN A 93 -6.75 -0.27 -1.44
C ASN A 93 -5.96 0.39 -2.59
N PRO A 94 -6.65 1.03 -3.56
CA PRO A 94 -5.97 1.77 -4.62
C PRO A 94 -5.22 2.97 -4.05
N PRO A 95 -3.97 3.22 -4.45
CA PRO A 95 -3.25 4.39 -3.99
C PRO A 95 -3.73 5.67 -4.68
N LEU A 96 -3.46 6.81 -4.07
CA LEU A 96 -3.70 8.12 -4.66
C LEU A 96 -2.41 8.71 -5.22
N VAL A 97 -2.49 9.42 -6.33
CA VAL A 97 -1.37 10.17 -6.90
C VAL A 97 -1.75 11.64 -7.02
N SER A 98 -0.82 12.53 -6.65
CA SER A 98 -0.98 13.97 -6.86
C SER A 98 -0.96 14.28 -8.36
N ARG A 99 -1.97 14.98 -8.86
CA ARG A 99 -2.05 15.48 -10.23
C ARG A 99 -2.38 16.97 -10.20
N GLY A 100 -1.37 17.81 -10.42
CA GLY A 100 -1.53 19.26 -10.34
C GLY A 100 -1.89 19.72 -8.92
N LYS A 101 -3.15 20.12 -8.70
CA LYS A 101 -3.65 20.64 -7.41
C LYS A 101 -4.59 19.68 -6.66
N SER A 102 -4.72 18.43 -7.11
CA SER A 102 -5.52 17.42 -6.41
C SER A 102 -4.80 16.08 -6.30
N PHE A 103 -5.32 15.19 -5.47
CA PHE A 103 -4.96 13.77 -5.47
C PHE A 103 -6.07 12.97 -6.15
N GLU A 104 -5.69 11.97 -6.95
CA GLU A 104 -6.62 11.09 -7.66
C GLU A 104 -6.25 9.63 -7.43
N TYR A 105 -7.26 8.78 -7.23
CA TYR A 105 -7.06 7.33 -7.19
C TYR A 105 -6.57 6.84 -8.55
N ILE A 106 -5.52 6.02 -8.54
CA ILE A 106 -5.12 5.33 -9.76
C ILE A 106 -6.03 4.13 -10.01
N GLN A 107 -6.25 3.81 -11.28
CA GLN A 107 -6.94 2.58 -11.63
C GLN A 107 -6.02 1.40 -11.33
N VAL A 108 -6.47 0.53 -10.44
CA VAL A 108 -5.79 -0.74 -10.14
C VAL A 108 -6.58 -1.88 -10.77
N PRO A 109 -5.92 -2.87 -11.40
CA PRO A 109 -6.58 -4.11 -11.78
C PRO A 109 -7.25 -4.74 -10.56
N LYS A 110 -8.41 -5.34 -10.75
CA LYS A 110 -9.02 -6.16 -9.69
C LYS A 110 -8.07 -7.31 -9.38
N GLY A 111 -7.70 -7.43 -8.12
CA GLY A 111 -6.87 -8.51 -7.59
C GLY A 111 -7.65 -9.36 -6.60
N PHE A 112 -7.22 -10.60 -6.45
CA PHE A 112 -7.64 -11.44 -5.33
C PHE A 112 -6.66 -11.27 -4.17
N VAL A 113 -7.07 -11.59 -2.95
CA VAL A 113 -6.16 -11.55 -1.79
C VAL A 113 -5.07 -12.61 -1.90
N VAL A 114 -3.90 -12.34 -1.32
CA VAL A 114 -2.74 -13.23 -1.37
C VAL A 114 -2.81 -14.23 -0.21
N GLY A 115 -2.51 -15.50 -0.47
CA GLY A 115 -2.47 -16.57 0.53
C GLY A 115 -3.81 -17.30 0.76
N ALA A 116 -4.89 -16.88 0.10
CA ALA A 116 -6.22 -17.46 0.30
C ALA A 116 -6.55 -18.65 -0.63
N MET A 117 -5.98 -18.69 -1.83
CA MET A 117 -6.31 -19.72 -2.82
C MET A 117 -5.08 -20.01 -3.70
N GLU A 118 -4.85 -21.27 -4.05
CA GLU A 118 -3.78 -21.66 -4.95
C GLU A 118 -3.98 -21.11 -6.37
N GLU A 119 -2.87 -20.99 -7.12
CA GLU A 119 -2.86 -20.68 -8.55
C GLU A 119 -3.58 -19.38 -8.97
N VAL A 120 -3.70 -18.43 -8.03
CA VAL A 120 -4.22 -17.09 -8.30
C VAL A 120 -3.29 -16.36 -9.28
N LYS A 121 -3.88 -15.87 -10.38
CA LYS A 121 -3.19 -15.02 -11.36
C LYS A 121 -3.39 -13.56 -10.99
N PHE A 122 -2.29 -12.89 -10.67
CA PHE A 122 -2.27 -11.45 -10.46
C PHE A 122 -2.04 -10.74 -11.78
N THR A 123 -2.50 -9.49 -11.86
CA THR A 123 -2.39 -8.68 -13.09
C THR A 123 -1.42 -7.55 -12.87
N LYS A 124 -0.53 -7.33 -13.85
CA LYS A 124 0.36 -6.18 -13.87
C LYS A 124 -0.37 -4.93 -14.34
N GLY A 125 -0.28 -3.87 -13.56
CA GLY A 125 -0.63 -2.50 -13.93
C GLY A 125 0.61 -1.65 -14.15
N GLU A 126 0.46 -0.54 -14.86
CA GLU A 126 1.52 0.44 -15.08
C GLU A 126 1.02 1.85 -14.79
N TYR A 127 1.90 2.69 -14.27
CA TYR A 127 1.67 4.12 -14.06
C TYR A 127 2.99 4.86 -14.27
N THR A 128 2.95 6.13 -14.68
CA THR A 128 4.16 6.95 -14.81
C THR A 128 4.03 8.20 -13.95
N LEU A 129 4.93 8.35 -12.98
CA LEU A 129 5.07 9.57 -12.19
C LEU A 129 5.86 10.62 -12.97
N THR A 130 5.42 11.86 -12.86
CA THR A 130 6.14 13.05 -13.31
C THR A 130 6.97 13.61 -12.15
N PRO A 131 8.14 14.22 -12.39
CA PRO A 131 8.90 14.87 -11.32
C PRO A 131 8.03 15.89 -10.55
N GLY A 132 7.97 15.73 -9.23
CA GLY A 132 7.10 16.49 -8.35
C GLY A 132 5.91 15.67 -7.82
N ASP A 133 5.49 14.63 -8.54
CA ASP A 133 4.34 13.82 -8.16
C ASP A 133 4.60 13.03 -6.87
N VAL A 134 3.54 12.90 -6.08
CA VAL A 134 3.48 12.13 -4.84
C VAL A 134 2.50 10.98 -5.03
N ILE A 135 2.92 9.76 -4.74
CA ILE A 135 2.04 8.60 -4.55
C ILE A 135 1.84 8.38 -3.05
N PHE A 136 0.58 8.19 -2.66
CA PHE A 136 0.14 7.96 -1.29
C PHE A 136 -0.58 6.61 -1.21
N LEU A 137 -0.07 5.73 -0.35
CA LEU A 137 -0.61 4.41 -0.07
C LEU A 137 -1.06 4.34 1.39
N TYR A 138 -2.08 3.54 1.66
CA TYR A 138 -2.69 3.44 2.98
C TYR A 138 -3.37 2.09 3.16
N THR A 139 -3.50 1.65 4.41
CA THR A 139 -4.36 0.53 4.80
C THR A 139 -5.78 1.03 5.12
N ASP A 140 -6.77 0.16 5.00
CA ASP A 140 -8.18 0.49 5.19
C ASP A 140 -8.50 1.06 6.58
N GLY A 141 -7.71 0.78 7.61
CA GLY A 141 -7.79 1.45 8.91
C GLY A 141 -7.78 2.98 8.84
N VAL A 142 -7.21 3.58 7.79
CA VAL A 142 -7.36 5.02 7.50
C VAL A 142 -8.79 5.39 7.12
N THR A 143 -9.38 4.67 6.16
CA THR A 143 -10.70 4.98 5.62
C THR A 143 -11.83 4.47 6.51
N GLU A 144 -11.57 3.44 7.31
CA GLU A 144 -12.51 2.82 8.23
C GLU A 144 -12.45 3.40 9.64
N ALA A 145 -11.54 4.34 9.92
CA ALA A 145 -11.55 5.10 11.15
C ALA A 145 -12.92 5.77 11.36
N MET A 146 -13.58 5.48 12.48
CA MET A 146 -14.94 5.95 12.77
C MET A 146 -14.93 7.08 13.80
N ASN A 147 -15.86 8.02 13.65
CA ASN A 147 -16.15 9.02 14.68
C ASN A 147 -17.17 8.47 15.72
N PRO A 148 -17.48 9.22 16.81
CA PRO A 148 -18.47 8.81 17.81
C PRO A 148 -19.89 8.60 17.27
N GLU A 149 -20.19 9.15 16.09
CA GLU A 149 -21.45 9.00 15.39
C GLU A 149 -21.47 7.80 14.41
N ASP A 150 -20.47 6.91 14.49
CA ASP A 150 -20.28 5.72 13.65
C ASP A 150 -20.10 6.03 12.13
N GLU A 151 -19.73 7.27 11.79
CA GLU A 151 -19.36 7.63 10.42
C GLU A 151 -17.89 7.28 10.13
N LEU A 152 -17.65 6.60 9.01
CA LEU A 152 -16.30 6.32 8.51
C LEU A 152 -15.61 7.58 8.00
N PHE A 153 -14.29 7.70 8.20
CA PHE A 153 -13.49 8.76 7.58
C PHE A 153 -13.66 8.74 6.06
N SER A 154 -13.69 7.54 5.46
CA SER A 154 -13.97 7.24 4.05
C SER A 154 -12.90 7.71 3.06
N GLU A 155 -12.88 7.04 1.90
CA GLU A 155 -12.03 7.40 0.76
C GLU A 155 -12.23 8.84 0.28
N ARG A 156 -13.46 9.36 0.40
CA ARG A 156 -13.81 10.73 -0.02
C ARG A 156 -13.09 11.77 0.85
N ARG A 157 -13.16 11.66 2.18
CA ARG A 157 -12.50 12.63 3.07
C ARG A 157 -10.98 12.49 2.97
N LEU A 158 -10.45 11.29 2.78
CA LEU A 158 -9.02 11.09 2.52
C LEU A 158 -8.56 11.86 1.27
N LYS A 159 -9.27 11.69 0.14
CA LYS A 159 -8.99 12.43 -1.10
C LYS A 159 -9.08 13.95 -0.91
N GLU A 160 -10.12 14.42 -0.22
CA GLU A 160 -10.32 15.84 0.08
C GLU A 160 -9.21 16.41 0.97
N CYS A 161 -8.77 15.65 1.97
CA CYS A 161 -7.65 16.02 2.85
C CYS A 161 -6.35 16.13 2.05
N LEU A 162 -5.98 15.08 1.33
CA LEU A 162 -4.75 15.05 0.51
C LEU A 162 -4.70 16.17 -0.54
N SER A 163 -5.84 16.48 -1.16
CA SER A 163 -5.92 17.54 -2.18
C SER A 163 -5.60 18.94 -1.62
N LYS A 164 -5.74 19.16 -0.31
CA LYS A 164 -5.35 20.41 0.37
C LYS A 164 -3.85 20.48 0.68
N LEU A 165 -3.10 19.41 0.45
CA LEU A 165 -1.70 19.24 0.89
C LEU A 165 -0.72 19.08 -0.29
N THR A 166 -1.13 19.43 -1.51
CA THR A 166 -0.33 19.23 -2.73
C THR A 166 0.99 20.02 -2.77
N ASP A 167 1.08 21.10 -2.01
CA ASP A 167 2.29 21.93 -1.86
C ASP A 167 3.23 21.46 -0.74
N LYS A 168 2.83 20.44 0.04
CA LYS A 168 3.56 20.01 1.24
C LYS A 168 4.62 18.94 0.95
N SER A 169 5.54 18.78 1.88
CA SER A 169 6.47 17.65 1.89
C SER A 169 5.75 16.34 2.21
N VAL A 170 6.32 15.19 1.83
CA VAL A 170 5.72 13.87 2.12
C VAL A 170 5.55 13.61 3.62
N VAL A 171 6.43 14.17 4.46
CA VAL A 171 6.34 14.07 5.92
C VAL A 171 5.13 14.85 6.41
N GLU A 172 4.99 16.11 5.99
CA GLU A 172 3.83 16.93 6.32
C GLU A 172 2.52 16.33 5.82
N ILE A 173 2.51 15.69 4.64
CA ILE A 173 1.33 15.00 4.12
C ILE A 173 0.88 13.91 5.10
N VAL A 174 1.79 13.00 5.49
CA VAL A 174 1.46 11.89 6.39
C VAL A 174 1.04 12.42 7.77
N GLU A 175 1.75 13.42 8.31
CA GLU A 175 1.42 14.02 9.60
C GLU A 175 0.05 14.69 9.59
N LYS A 176 -0.27 15.45 8.53
CA LYS A 176 -1.56 16.14 8.42
C LYS A 176 -2.73 15.18 8.23
N VAL A 177 -2.56 14.11 7.46
CA VAL A 177 -3.60 13.07 7.34
C VAL A 177 -3.82 12.39 8.69
N ARG A 178 -2.74 12.02 9.40
CA ARG A 178 -2.83 11.46 10.76
C ARG A 178 -3.57 12.39 11.71
N ASP A 179 -3.24 13.68 11.70
CA ASP A 179 -3.85 14.66 12.60
C ASP A 179 -5.32 14.90 12.26
N GLU A 180 -5.69 14.90 10.98
CA GLU A 180 -7.09 14.97 10.52
C GLU A 180 -7.90 13.74 11.00
N ILE A 181 -7.33 12.53 10.90
CA ILE A 181 -7.96 11.31 11.41
C ILE A 181 -8.17 11.42 12.93
N LYS A 182 -7.15 11.85 13.68
CA LYS A 182 -7.26 12.05 15.14
C LYS A 182 -8.38 13.04 15.51
N LEU A 183 -8.47 14.15 14.79
CA LEU A 183 -9.55 15.14 14.99
C LEU A 183 -10.93 14.55 14.67
N PHE A 184 -11.02 13.69 13.66
CA PHE A 184 -12.26 13.04 13.24
C PHE A 184 -12.73 11.98 14.25
N VAL A 185 -11.85 11.08 14.70
CA VAL A 185 -12.20 9.99 15.63
C VAL A 185 -12.44 10.47 17.07
N ARG A 186 -11.86 11.62 17.45
CA ARG A 186 -11.94 12.20 18.80
C ARG A 186 -11.46 11.18 19.86
N ASP A 187 -12.34 10.80 20.79
CA ASP A 187 -12.05 9.89 21.89
C ASP A 187 -12.38 8.41 21.56
N ARG A 188 -12.77 8.11 20.32
CA ARG A 188 -13.09 6.73 19.92
C ARG A 188 -11.81 5.90 19.83
N GLU A 189 -11.86 4.69 20.39
CA GLU A 189 -10.76 3.75 20.26
C GLU A 189 -10.52 3.37 18.80
N GLN A 190 -9.25 3.19 18.48
CA GLN A 190 -8.82 2.74 17.17
C GLN A 190 -9.31 1.31 16.92
N SER A 191 -10.08 1.13 15.85
CA SER A 191 -10.68 -0.17 15.49
C SER A 191 -9.70 -1.08 14.74
N ASP A 192 -8.76 -0.49 13.98
CA ASP A 192 -7.77 -1.25 13.20
C ASP A 192 -6.42 -0.58 13.09
N ASP A 193 -5.40 -1.31 12.67
CA ASP A 193 -4.06 -0.76 12.42
C ASP A 193 -4.12 0.31 11.31
N ILE A 194 -3.33 1.39 11.48
CA ILE A 194 -3.25 2.49 10.53
C ILE A 194 -1.83 2.58 10.00
N THR A 195 -1.68 2.32 8.71
CA THR A 195 -0.41 2.48 8.00
C THR A 195 -0.59 3.40 6.81
N MET A 196 0.37 4.33 6.65
CA MET A 196 0.41 5.29 5.55
C MET A 196 1.83 5.38 5.01
N LEU A 197 1.95 5.38 3.68
CA LEU A 197 3.23 5.51 2.98
C LEU A 197 3.11 6.58 1.89
N ALA A 198 4.00 7.58 1.92
CA ALA A 198 4.05 8.63 0.91
C ALA A 198 5.42 8.65 0.23
N LEU A 199 5.43 8.64 -1.11
CA LEU A 199 6.64 8.69 -1.92
C LEU A 199 6.54 9.85 -2.91
N LYS A 200 7.56 10.70 -2.94
CA LYS A 200 7.67 11.81 -3.92
C LYS A 200 8.71 11.49 -4.96
N PHE A 201 8.31 11.44 -6.22
CA PHE A 201 9.24 11.31 -7.32
C PHE A 201 9.89 12.66 -7.62
N ARG A 202 11.20 12.76 -7.49
CA ARG A 202 11.95 14.02 -7.72
C ARG A 202 12.52 14.15 -9.14
N GLY A 203 12.35 13.13 -9.98
CA GLY A 203 13.05 13.03 -11.26
C GLY A 203 14.53 12.66 -11.08
N LYS A 204 15.28 12.66 -12.18
CA LYS A 204 16.74 12.49 -12.13
C LYS A 204 17.34 13.58 -11.26
N GLY A 205 18.07 13.17 -10.21
CA GLY A 205 18.88 14.11 -9.43
C GLY A 205 19.80 14.89 -10.37
N ARG A 206 19.87 16.21 -10.15
CA ARG A 206 21.01 16.99 -10.63
C ARG A 206 22.23 16.64 -9.80
#